data_AF-A0A1Y4DU26-F1
#
_entry.id   AF-A0A1Y4DU26-F1
#
_cell.length_a   1.000
_cell.length_b   1.000
_cell.length_c   1.000
_cell.angle_alpha   90.00
_cell.angle_beta   90.00
_cell.angle_gamma   90.00
#
_symmetry.space_group_name_H-M   'P 1'
#
loop_
_entity.id
_entity.type
_entity.pdbx_description
1 polymer ?
#
loop_
_entity_poly.entity_id
_entity_poly.type
_entity_poly.pdbx_seq_one_letter_code
_entity_poly.pdbx_strand_id
1 'polypeptide(L)'
;MPPHAYMRPAPPAHGRNVDFHAESPKVPIPHALAEGNGYPDLSDDDGTTAGPRCEGGYMGALDSHARIAVLIPCYNEAPTIAKVIDDFRRVLPDASIYVYDNNSRDDTSAIARAHGAIVRHEARQGKGNVVRQMFRDIDAECYLMVDGDDTYPAEAARALCDPILDGSADMTVGDRLSNGTYGKENKRAFHNFGNNLVRRMIKLIYGYSFEDVMTGYRAFSRVFVKTFPVLSDGFQIETELSIHAVDRHWRIVDVPIAYRDRPEGSVSKLSTVSDGIKVLATIGSLFKNYRPMKLFTLVALVFLALGLWLGIPVVAEFLHTGLVPRFPTAILAASLIFLCGLSFATGLILDSVAKVERKQWELAVYREMDREGRGGRA
;
A
#
# COMPACT_ATOMS: atom_id res chain seq x y z
N MET A 1 36.43 -58.36 -0.59
CA MET A 1 35.05 -57.85 -0.69
C MET A 1 34.20 -58.50 0.40
N PRO A 2 33.81 -57.72 1.41
CA PRO A 2 32.45 -57.80 1.97
C PRO A 2 31.78 -56.40 1.93
N PRO A 3 30.44 -56.32 1.82
CA PRO A 3 29.74 -55.07 1.55
C PRO A 3 29.36 -54.27 2.81
N HIS A 4 29.66 -52.97 2.72
CA HIS A 4 28.89 -51.78 3.14
C HIS A 4 28.23 -51.73 4.53
N ALA A 5 28.91 -51.01 5.41
CA ALA A 5 28.38 -50.42 6.64
C ALA A 5 27.55 -49.15 6.36
N TYR A 6 26.41 -49.04 7.05
CA TYR A 6 25.57 -47.85 7.13
C TYR A 6 26.32 -46.69 7.81
N MET A 7 26.42 -45.55 7.13
CA MET A 7 26.91 -44.28 7.69
C MET A 7 25.70 -43.44 8.12
N ARG A 8 25.65 -43.06 9.39
CA ARG A 8 24.62 -42.20 10.02
C ARG A 8 24.71 -40.76 9.48
N PRO A 9 23.59 -40.07 9.22
CA PRO A 9 23.58 -38.62 9.10
C PRO A 9 23.54 -37.93 10.49
N ALA A 10 24.19 -36.76 10.55
CA ALA A 10 24.43 -35.92 11.73
C ALA A 10 23.15 -35.29 12.33
N PRO A 11 23.15 -34.93 13.63
CA PRO A 11 21.97 -34.38 14.31
C PRO A 11 21.72 -32.90 13.95
N PRO A 12 20.46 -32.43 13.96
CA PRO A 12 20.14 -31.02 13.76
C PRO A 12 20.46 -30.17 14.99
N ALA A 13 21.01 -28.98 14.74
CA ALA A 13 21.40 -28.00 15.74
C ALA A 13 20.18 -27.35 16.43
N HIS A 14 20.36 -27.07 17.72
CA HIS A 14 19.39 -26.58 18.69
C HIS A 14 18.56 -25.36 18.29
N GLY A 15 17.28 -25.43 18.69
CA GLY A 15 16.40 -24.28 18.81
C GLY A 15 16.79 -23.37 19.99
N ARG A 16 16.34 -22.12 19.89
CA ARG A 16 16.08 -21.28 21.06
C ARG A 16 14.61 -20.87 21.01
N ASN A 17 13.84 -21.42 21.94
CA ASN A 17 12.64 -20.80 22.44
C ASN A 17 13.02 -19.43 22.99
N VAL A 18 12.25 -18.41 22.64
CA VAL A 18 12.26 -17.14 23.36
C VAL A 18 10.83 -16.91 23.81
N ASP A 19 10.60 -17.13 25.10
CA ASP A 19 9.36 -16.84 25.80
C ASP A 19 9.07 -15.33 25.72
N PHE A 20 7.91 -14.96 25.18
CA PHE A 20 7.36 -13.61 25.31
C PHE A 20 6.35 -13.57 26.46
N HIS A 21 6.84 -13.69 27.69
CA HIS A 21 6.17 -13.14 28.86
C HIS A 21 6.93 -11.90 29.30
N ALA A 22 6.53 -10.74 28.78
CA ALA A 22 6.89 -9.44 29.32
C ALA A 22 5.60 -8.63 29.50
N GLU A 23 5.16 -8.51 30.75
CA GLU A 23 4.15 -7.55 31.15
C GLU A 23 4.60 -6.14 30.72
N SER A 24 3.74 -5.45 29.97
CA SER A 24 3.96 -4.06 29.60
C SER A 24 3.86 -3.17 30.85
N PRO A 25 4.77 -2.21 31.08
CA PRO A 25 4.64 -1.29 32.21
C PRO A 25 3.39 -0.41 32.02
N LYS A 26 2.47 -0.44 33.01
CA LYS A 26 1.36 0.51 33.08
C LYS A 26 1.92 1.92 33.29
N VAL A 27 1.89 2.74 32.25
CA VAL A 27 2.18 4.18 32.37
C VAL A 27 0.96 4.87 33.02
N PRO A 28 1.11 5.59 34.15
CA PRO A 28 0.01 6.35 34.73
C PRO A 28 -0.33 7.55 33.85
N ILE A 29 -1.61 7.72 33.50
CA ILE A 29 -2.12 8.96 32.90
C ILE A 29 -2.22 10.01 34.00
N PRO A 30 -1.52 11.16 33.92
CA PRO A 30 -1.73 12.25 34.87
C PRO A 30 -3.08 12.92 34.60
N HIS A 31 -3.92 12.97 35.63
CA HIS A 31 -5.10 13.83 35.66
C HIS A 31 -4.69 15.30 35.80
N ALA A 32 -5.41 16.14 35.05
CA ALA A 32 -5.58 17.59 35.21
C ALA A 32 -4.36 18.50 34.93
N LEU A 33 -4.48 19.31 33.88
CA LEU A 33 -4.52 20.78 33.99
C LEU A 33 -5.38 21.32 32.85
N ALA A 34 -6.57 21.79 33.21
CA ALA A 34 -7.36 22.71 32.40
C ALA A 34 -6.81 24.11 32.63
N GLU A 35 -6.36 24.82 31.58
CA GLU A 35 -6.48 26.27 31.41
C GLU A 35 -6.39 26.59 29.91
N GLY A 36 -7.22 27.53 29.46
CA GLY A 36 -7.68 27.60 28.07
C GLY A 36 -6.80 28.31 27.05
N ASN A 37 -7.26 28.24 25.81
CA ASN A 37 -7.27 29.39 24.91
C ASN A 37 -8.26 29.13 23.77
N GLY A 38 -9.06 30.14 23.46
CA GLY A 38 -10.34 30.03 22.80
C GLY A 38 -10.33 29.67 21.32
N TYR A 39 -11.45 29.07 20.91
CA TYR A 39 -12.00 29.16 19.56
C TYR A 39 -13.38 29.82 19.69
N PRO A 40 -13.76 30.74 18.79
CA PRO A 40 -15.02 31.47 18.89
C PRO A 40 -16.22 30.55 18.66
N ASP A 41 -17.17 30.71 19.58
CA ASP A 41 -18.54 30.22 19.57
C ASP A 41 -19.31 30.88 18.40
N LEU A 42 -19.95 30.05 17.59
CA LEU A 42 -20.95 30.49 16.59
C LEU A 42 -22.26 29.81 16.98
N SER A 43 -22.88 30.37 18.01
CA SER A 43 -24.30 30.27 18.27
C SER A 43 -25.00 31.52 17.73
N ASP A 44 -26.26 31.32 17.34
CA ASP A 44 -27.28 32.29 16.95
C ASP A 44 -27.38 32.66 15.46
N ASP A 45 -28.23 31.91 14.75
CA ASP A 45 -29.29 32.56 13.97
C ASP A 45 -30.58 31.73 14.05
N ASP A 46 -31.55 32.26 14.81
CA ASP A 46 -32.91 31.77 14.98
C ASP A 46 -33.78 32.27 13.82
N GLY A 47 -34.36 31.36 13.05
CA GLY A 47 -35.17 31.69 11.87
C GLY A 47 -36.25 30.66 11.54
N THR A 48 -37.26 30.60 12.40
CA THR A 48 -38.60 29.99 12.21
C THR A 48 -39.03 29.73 10.75
N THR A 49 -39.27 28.45 10.39
CA THR A 49 -40.48 28.02 9.68
C THR A 49 -40.77 26.53 9.95
N ALA A 50 -41.96 26.27 10.48
CA ALA A 50 -42.48 24.94 10.73
C ALA A 50 -42.97 24.29 9.41
N GLY A 51 -42.60 23.03 9.19
CA GLY A 51 -43.09 22.13 8.13
C GLY A 51 -43.16 20.69 8.65
N PRO A 52 -44.03 19.83 8.09
CA PRO A 52 -44.77 18.83 8.87
C PRO A 52 -43.94 17.63 9.31
N ARG A 53 -44.24 17.15 10.53
CA ARG A 53 -43.79 15.88 11.09
C ARG A 53 -44.36 14.73 10.26
N CYS A 54 -43.49 14.02 9.54
CA CYS A 54 -43.80 12.67 9.07
C CYS A 54 -43.39 11.68 10.17
N GLU A 55 -44.36 11.31 11.01
CA GLU A 55 -44.32 10.07 11.77
C GLU A 55 -44.46 8.91 10.78
N GLY A 56 -43.43 8.06 10.72
CA GLY A 56 -43.35 6.92 9.82
C GLY A 56 -42.11 6.12 10.13
N GLY A 57 -42.14 5.42 11.27
CA GLY A 57 -41.04 4.58 11.74
C GLY A 57 -40.77 3.40 10.81
N TYR A 58 -39.77 3.56 9.93
CA TYR A 58 -38.92 2.45 9.50
C TYR A 58 -37.75 2.36 10.49
N MET A 59 -38.06 1.90 11.70
CA MET A 59 -37.05 1.47 12.66
C MET A 59 -36.81 -0.02 12.43
N GLY A 60 -36.03 -0.34 11.39
CA GLY A 60 -35.71 -1.70 10.98
C GLY A 60 -34.36 -1.77 10.28
N ALA A 61 -33.35 -2.24 11.03
CA ALA A 61 -31.98 -2.57 10.65
C ALA A 61 -31.04 -1.38 10.31
N LEU A 62 -30.50 -0.76 11.36
CA LEU A 62 -29.23 -0.03 11.29
C LEU A 62 -28.07 -1.05 11.35
N ASP A 63 -27.17 -0.94 10.36
CA ASP A 63 -25.83 -1.51 10.24
C ASP A 63 -25.59 -2.98 10.65
N SER A 64 -25.77 -3.90 9.69
CA SER A 64 -24.85 -5.05 9.60
C SER A 64 -23.86 -4.76 8.47
N HIS A 65 -22.72 -4.13 8.78
CA HIS A 65 -21.63 -4.07 7.82
C HIS A 65 -21.30 -5.49 7.35
N ALA A 66 -21.03 -5.66 6.05
CA ALA A 66 -20.67 -6.99 5.55
C ALA A 66 -19.40 -7.43 6.27
N ARG A 67 -19.41 -8.62 6.89
CA ARG A 67 -18.24 -9.13 7.60
C ARG A 67 -17.05 -9.27 6.66
N ILE A 68 -17.28 -9.78 5.45
CA ILE A 68 -16.28 -9.84 4.39
C ILE A 68 -16.89 -9.24 3.11
N ALA A 69 -16.17 -8.29 2.49
CA ALA A 69 -16.46 -7.79 1.16
C ALA A 69 -15.38 -8.25 0.18
N VAL A 70 -15.74 -9.09 -0.79
CA VAL A 70 -14.84 -9.47 -1.90
C VAL A 70 -14.92 -8.38 -2.97
N LEU A 71 -13.79 -7.76 -3.28
CA LEU A 71 -13.65 -6.65 -4.21
C LEU A 71 -12.99 -7.14 -5.50
N ILE A 72 -13.73 -7.13 -6.60
CA ILE A 72 -13.27 -7.61 -7.91
C ILE A 72 -13.28 -6.45 -8.92
N PRO A 73 -12.14 -5.76 -9.16
CA PRO A 73 -12.04 -4.80 -10.25
C PRO A 73 -11.97 -5.53 -11.59
N CYS A 74 -12.86 -5.18 -12.51
CA CYS A 74 -12.95 -5.82 -13.83
C CYS A 74 -12.84 -4.81 -14.95
N TYR A 75 -12.15 -5.21 -16.02
CA TYR A 75 -12.16 -4.50 -17.30
C TYR A 75 -12.05 -5.55 -18.40
N ASN A 76 -13.11 -5.85 -19.14
CA ASN A 76 -13.17 -6.94 -20.12
C ASN A 76 -12.75 -8.31 -19.54
N GLU A 77 -13.49 -8.81 -18.56
CA GLU A 77 -13.27 -10.10 -17.89
C GLU A 77 -14.48 -11.05 -18.06
N ALA A 78 -15.28 -10.88 -19.11
CA ALA A 78 -16.45 -11.74 -19.40
C ALA A 78 -16.13 -13.25 -19.40
N PRO A 79 -14.97 -13.72 -19.92
CA PRO A 79 -14.67 -15.15 -19.96
C PRO A 79 -14.50 -15.82 -18.58
N THR A 80 -14.10 -15.07 -17.56
CA THR A 80 -13.66 -15.61 -16.26
C THR A 80 -14.54 -15.21 -15.10
N ILE A 81 -15.23 -14.07 -15.18
CA ILE A 81 -15.89 -13.45 -14.04
C ILE A 81 -16.97 -14.32 -13.39
N ALA A 82 -17.73 -15.09 -14.18
CA ALA A 82 -18.72 -16.05 -13.68
C ALA A 82 -18.10 -17.05 -12.70
N LYS A 83 -17.03 -17.72 -13.14
CA LYS A 83 -16.32 -18.72 -12.36
C LYS A 83 -15.71 -18.12 -11.10
N VAL A 84 -15.10 -16.93 -11.21
CA VAL A 84 -14.52 -16.22 -10.05
C VAL A 84 -15.60 -15.97 -8.99
N ILE A 85 -16.76 -15.44 -9.38
CA ILE A 85 -17.86 -15.18 -8.43
C ILE A 85 -18.33 -16.47 -7.76
N ASP A 86 -18.54 -17.53 -8.54
CA ASP A 86 -19.03 -18.81 -8.02
C ASP A 86 -18.02 -19.47 -7.06
N ASP A 87 -16.73 -19.42 -7.38
CA ASP A 87 -15.65 -19.96 -6.54
C ASP A 87 -15.52 -19.21 -5.22
N PHE A 88 -15.53 -17.87 -5.24
CA PHE A 88 -15.48 -17.08 -4.00
C PHE A 88 -16.74 -17.22 -3.16
N ARG A 89 -17.92 -17.33 -3.78
CA ARG A 89 -19.16 -17.59 -3.05
C ARG A 89 -19.17 -18.96 -2.38
N ARG A 90 -18.59 -19.97 -3.04
CA ARG A 90 -18.46 -21.32 -2.48
C ARG A 90 -17.58 -21.35 -1.24
N VAL A 91 -16.45 -20.63 -1.24
CA VAL A 91 -15.48 -20.64 -0.12
C VAL A 91 -15.87 -19.65 0.99
N LEU A 92 -16.51 -18.54 0.62
CA LEU A 92 -16.96 -17.48 1.52
C LEU A 92 -18.47 -17.22 1.33
N PRO A 93 -19.34 -18.14 1.80
CA PRO A 93 -20.79 -18.02 1.60
C PRO A 93 -21.41 -16.79 2.26
N ASP A 94 -20.81 -16.30 3.35
CA ASP A 94 -21.29 -15.13 4.09
C ASP A 94 -20.75 -13.80 3.55
N ALA A 95 -19.91 -13.83 2.50
CA ALA A 95 -19.29 -12.63 1.96
C ALA A 95 -20.19 -11.93 0.92
N SER A 96 -20.15 -10.60 0.95
CA SER A 96 -20.70 -9.78 -0.13
C SER A 96 -19.68 -9.66 -1.26
N ILE A 97 -20.06 -10.05 -2.48
CA ILE A 97 -19.17 -9.99 -3.65
C ILE A 97 -19.51 -8.76 -4.47
N TYR A 98 -18.55 -7.83 -4.57
CA TYR A 98 -18.64 -6.61 -5.34
C TYR A 98 -17.79 -6.71 -6.60
N VAL A 99 -18.42 -6.47 -7.75
CA VAL A 99 -17.74 -6.36 -9.04
C VAL A 99 -17.83 -4.92 -9.49
N TYR A 100 -16.68 -4.29 -9.74
CA TYR A 100 -16.66 -2.95 -10.33
C TYR A 100 -16.20 -3.05 -11.77
N ASP A 101 -17.11 -2.72 -12.68
CA ASP A 101 -16.82 -2.64 -14.10
C ASP A 101 -16.15 -1.30 -14.44
N ASN A 102 -14.93 -1.38 -14.95
CA ASN A 102 -14.09 -0.25 -15.29
C ASN A 102 -14.12 0.07 -16.78
N ASN A 103 -15.33 0.36 -17.28
CA ASN A 103 -15.58 0.70 -18.68
C ASN A 103 -15.32 -0.47 -19.66
N SER A 104 -15.77 -1.68 -19.30
CA SER A 104 -15.72 -2.85 -20.19
C SER A 104 -16.54 -2.64 -21.45
N ARG A 105 -16.15 -3.35 -22.52
CA ARG A 105 -16.82 -3.37 -23.83
C ARG A 105 -17.44 -4.74 -24.14
N ASP A 106 -17.37 -5.66 -23.19
CA ASP A 106 -17.94 -7.00 -23.25
C ASP A 106 -19.04 -7.15 -22.19
N ASP A 107 -19.60 -8.36 -22.08
CA ASP A 107 -20.72 -8.65 -21.19
C ASP A 107 -20.33 -8.85 -19.71
N THR A 108 -19.13 -8.41 -19.28
CA THR A 108 -18.61 -8.60 -17.90
C THR A 108 -19.65 -8.24 -16.84
N SER A 109 -20.24 -7.04 -16.94
CA SER A 109 -21.26 -6.54 -16.01
C SER A 109 -22.54 -7.36 -16.02
N ALA A 110 -22.99 -7.82 -17.18
CA ALA A 110 -24.22 -8.60 -17.30
C ALA A 110 -24.05 -9.98 -16.68
N ILE A 111 -22.92 -10.65 -16.98
CA ILE A 111 -22.54 -11.95 -16.43
C ILE A 111 -22.40 -11.86 -14.91
N ALA A 112 -21.70 -10.85 -14.40
CA ALA A 112 -21.50 -10.68 -12.96
C ALA A 112 -22.83 -10.52 -12.18
N ARG A 113 -23.80 -9.76 -12.72
CA ARG A 113 -25.14 -9.64 -12.12
C ARG A 113 -25.91 -10.96 -12.16
N ALA A 114 -25.83 -11.70 -13.26
CA ALA A 114 -26.50 -12.99 -13.41
C ALA A 114 -25.99 -14.01 -12.39
N HIS A 115 -24.70 -13.94 -12.04
CA HIS A 115 -24.09 -14.71 -10.97
C HIS A 115 -24.25 -14.05 -9.59
N GLY A 116 -25.15 -13.09 -9.41
CA GLY A 116 -25.52 -12.54 -8.10
C GLY A 116 -24.45 -11.68 -7.43
N ALA A 117 -23.48 -11.13 -8.17
CA ALA A 117 -22.57 -10.11 -7.63
C ALA A 117 -23.24 -8.73 -7.59
N ILE A 118 -22.82 -7.90 -6.64
CA ILE A 118 -23.21 -6.49 -6.56
C ILE A 118 -22.34 -5.72 -7.57
N VAL A 119 -22.93 -5.36 -8.72
CA VAL A 119 -22.21 -4.70 -9.80
C VAL A 119 -22.31 -3.18 -9.68
N ARG A 120 -21.16 -2.50 -9.68
CA ARG A 120 -21.02 -1.04 -9.75
C ARG A 120 -20.10 -0.69 -10.92
N HIS A 121 -20.03 0.60 -11.28
CA HIS A 121 -19.23 1.06 -12.41
C HIS A 121 -18.32 2.22 -12.00
N GLU A 122 -17.12 2.24 -12.57
CA GLU A 122 -16.17 3.36 -12.54
C GLU A 122 -15.81 3.71 -13.98
N ALA A 123 -16.27 4.87 -14.45
CA ALA A 123 -16.09 5.30 -15.84
C ALA A 123 -14.62 5.67 -16.15
N ARG A 124 -13.85 6.10 -15.14
CA ARG A 124 -12.43 6.46 -15.30
C ARG A 124 -11.60 5.19 -15.35
N GLN A 125 -11.08 4.87 -16.53
CA GLN A 125 -10.24 3.69 -16.71
C GLN A 125 -8.99 3.73 -15.82
N GLY A 126 -8.60 2.56 -15.31
CA GLY A 126 -7.43 2.35 -14.47
C GLY A 126 -7.79 1.69 -13.14
N LYS A 127 -7.02 0.67 -12.76
CA LYS A 127 -7.27 -0.13 -11.54
C LYS A 127 -7.27 0.72 -10.27
N GLY A 128 -6.39 1.72 -10.17
CA GLY A 128 -6.35 2.64 -9.04
C GLY A 128 -7.63 3.46 -8.90
N ASN A 129 -8.24 3.92 -10.01
CA ASN A 129 -9.55 4.58 -9.98
C ASN A 129 -10.65 3.67 -9.40
N VAL A 130 -10.66 2.40 -9.82
CA VAL A 130 -11.65 1.42 -9.35
C VAL A 130 -11.48 1.14 -7.86
N VAL A 131 -10.25 0.85 -7.43
CA VAL A 131 -9.94 0.58 -6.02
C VAL A 131 -10.29 1.79 -5.16
N ARG A 132 -9.98 3.01 -5.63
CA ARG A 132 -10.39 4.27 -4.97
C ARG A 132 -11.90 4.34 -4.78
N GLN A 133 -12.69 3.97 -5.78
CA GLN A 133 -14.15 3.98 -5.67
C GLN A 133 -14.64 2.89 -4.72
N MET A 134 -14.14 1.65 -4.84
CA MET A 134 -14.47 0.53 -3.94
C MET A 134 -14.23 0.89 -2.47
N PHE A 135 -13.08 1.46 -2.13
CA PHE A 135 -12.70 1.79 -0.76
C PHE A 135 -13.60 2.88 -0.14
N ARG A 136 -14.11 3.80 -0.98
CA ARG A 136 -15.06 4.85 -0.55
C ARG A 136 -16.45 4.29 -0.32
N ASP A 137 -16.90 3.49 -1.27
CA ASP A 137 -18.29 3.06 -1.44
C ASP A 137 -18.73 1.94 -0.49
N ILE A 138 -17.78 1.09 -0.08
CA ILE A 138 -18.07 -0.17 0.62
C ILE A 138 -17.64 -0.04 2.07
N ASP A 139 -18.51 -0.46 2.99
CA ASP A 139 -18.17 -0.61 4.40
C ASP A 139 -18.24 -2.08 4.83
N ALA A 140 -17.13 -2.58 5.38
CA ALA A 140 -16.95 -3.98 5.75
C ALA A 140 -15.91 -4.11 6.87
N GLU A 141 -15.95 -5.21 7.65
CA GLU A 141 -14.90 -5.50 8.64
C GLU A 141 -13.59 -5.95 7.95
N CYS A 142 -13.73 -6.82 6.94
CA CYS A 142 -12.62 -7.33 6.13
C CYS A 142 -12.88 -7.11 4.63
N TYR A 143 -11.92 -6.52 3.94
CA TYR A 143 -11.98 -6.29 2.50
C TYR A 143 -11.02 -7.25 1.81
N LEU A 144 -11.51 -8.16 0.98
CA LEU A 144 -10.69 -9.09 0.20
C LEU A 144 -10.64 -8.64 -1.26
N MET A 145 -9.51 -8.08 -1.71
CA MET A 145 -9.32 -7.69 -3.09
C MET A 145 -8.73 -8.85 -3.92
N VAL A 146 -9.32 -9.13 -5.08
CA VAL A 146 -8.88 -10.18 -6.01
C VAL A 146 -9.10 -9.77 -7.46
N ASP A 147 -8.24 -10.21 -8.38
CA ASP A 147 -8.40 -9.93 -9.81
C ASP A 147 -9.49 -10.82 -10.45
N GLY A 148 -10.22 -10.26 -11.42
CA GLY A 148 -11.31 -10.97 -12.11
C GLY A 148 -10.89 -11.98 -13.18
N ASP A 149 -9.61 -12.35 -13.25
CA ASP A 149 -8.99 -13.13 -14.34
C ASP A 149 -8.78 -14.63 -14.00
N ASP A 150 -9.34 -15.10 -12.88
CA ASP A 150 -9.25 -16.47 -12.36
C ASP A 150 -7.82 -16.96 -12.03
N THR A 151 -6.87 -16.05 -11.84
CA THR A 151 -5.47 -16.42 -11.51
C THR A 151 -5.25 -16.75 -10.03
N TYR A 152 -6.10 -16.22 -9.15
CA TYR A 152 -5.97 -16.42 -7.71
C TYR A 152 -6.87 -17.53 -7.20
N PRO A 153 -6.36 -18.46 -6.36
CA PRO A 153 -7.17 -19.53 -5.80
C PRO A 153 -8.14 -18.98 -4.74
N ALA A 154 -9.44 -19.17 -4.96
CA ALA A 154 -10.46 -18.81 -3.98
C ALA A 154 -10.30 -19.59 -2.67
N GLU A 155 -9.71 -20.80 -2.70
CA GLU A 155 -9.48 -21.61 -1.50
C GLU A 155 -8.57 -20.93 -0.47
N ALA A 156 -7.70 -20.02 -0.90
CA ALA A 156 -6.85 -19.25 0.01
C ALA A 156 -7.58 -18.07 0.69
N ALA A 157 -8.80 -17.73 0.27
CA ALA A 157 -9.50 -16.53 0.70
C ALA A 157 -9.66 -16.44 2.23
N ARG A 158 -10.03 -17.56 2.87
CA ARG A 158 -10.15 -17.68 4.34
C ARG A 158 -8.82 -17.35 5.02
N ALA A 159 -7.72 -17.95 4.57
CA ALA A 159 -6.40 -17.72 5.16
C ALA A 159 -5.92 -16.26 5.04
N LEU A 160 -6.38 -15.52 4.01
CA LEU A 160 -6.14 -14.07 3.92
C LEU A 160 -7.07 -13.25 4.84
N CYS A 161 -8.33 -13.65 5.02
CA CYS A 161 -9.31 -12.89 5.79
C CYS A 161 -9.21 -13.12 7.31
N ASP A 162 -8.89 -14.34 7.75
CA ASP A 162 -8.91 -14.70 9.17
C ASP A 162 -7.96 -13.83 10.02
N PRO A 163 -6.71 -13.52 9.59
CA PRO A 163 -5.83 -12.61 10.32
C PRO A 163 -6.35 -11.17 10.43
N ILE A 164 -7.19 -10.74 9.48
CA ILE A 164 -7.85 -9.43 9.55
C ILE A 164 -8.97 -9.47 10.58
N LEU A 165 -9.81 -10.51 10.51
CA LEU A 165 -11.00 -10.67 11.36
C LEU A 165 -10.66 -10.94 12.83
N ASP A 166 -9.54 -11.63 13.11
CA ASP A 166 -9.04 -11.84 14.48
C ASP A 166 -8.19 -10.68 15.01
N GLY A 167 -7.91 -9.69 14.14
CA GLY A 167 -7.14 -8.51 14.47
C GLY A 167 -5.65 -8.76 14.65
N SER A 168 -5.08 -9.85 14.13
CA SER A 168 -3.64 -10.11 14.13
C SER A 168 -2.90 -9.42 12.98
N ALA A 169 -3.62 -9.00 11.94
CA ALA A 169 -3.10 -8.26 10.78
C ALA A 169 -4.02 -7.10 10.38
N ASP A 170 -3.43 -6.07 9.78
CA ASP A 170 -4.16 -4.96 9.14
C ASP A 170 -4.18 -5.11 7.62
N MET A 171 -3.20 -5.85 7.07
CA MET A 171 -3.14 -6.24 5.68
C MET A 171 -2.58 -7.66 5.55
N THR A 172 -3.19 -8.50 4.73
CA THR A 172 -2.61 -9.77 4.28
C THR A 172 -2.26 -9.72 2.81
N VAL A 173 -1.21 -10.44 2.42
CA VAL A 173 -0.69 -10.45 1.04
C VAL A 173 -0.56 -11.87 0.56
N GLY A 174 -1.22 -12.20 -0.56
CA GLY A 174 -1.09 -13.50 -1.21
C GLY A 174 0.27 -13.63 -1.91
N ASP A 175 1.16 -14.43 -1.34
CA ASP A 175 2.52 -14.67 -1.85
C ASP A 175 2.54 -15.81 -2.88
N ARG A 176 2.81 -15.44 -4.14
CA ARG A 176 2.94 -16.38 -5.26
C ARG A 176 4.33 -17.00 -5.39
N LEU A 177 5.33 -16.40 -4.75
CA LEU A 177 6.75 -16.65 -4.99
C LEU A 177 7.35 -17.67 -4.01
N SER A 178 6.81 -17.78 -2.79
CA SER A 178 7.25 -18.74 -1.77
C SER A 178 7.14 -20.20 -2.19
N ASN A 179 6.26 -20.54 -3.14
CA ASN A 179 5.94 -21.93 -3.48
C ASN A 179 6.80 -22.51 -4.62
N GLY A 180 7.72 -21.75 -5.19
CA GLY A 180 8.68 -22.24 -6.19
C GLY A 180 8.12 -22.57 -7.58
N THR A 181 6.80 -22.54 -7.76
CA THR A 181 6.10 -22.78 -9.04
C THR A 181 6.19 -21.59 -10.01
N TYR A 182 6.23 -20.36 -9.48
CA TYR A 182 6.30 -19.13 -10.30
C TYR A 182 7.59 -19.02 -11.14
N GLY A 183 8.68 -19.63 -10.67
CA GLY A 183 9.98 -19.56 -11.33
C GLY A 183 10.09 -20.41 -12.61
N LYS A 184 9.21 -21.39 -12.81
CA LYS A 184 9.27 -22.30 -13.96
C LYS A 184 8.37 -21.88 -15.13
N GLU A 185 7.29 -21.14 -14.88
CA GLU A 185 6.15 -21.14 -15.80
C GLU A 185 5.75 -19.77 -16.38
N ASN A 186 6.49 -18.68 -16.11
CA ASN A 186 6.24 -17.40 -16.81
C ASN A 186 7.50 -16.75 -17.41
N LYS A 187 7.62 -16.86 -18.75
CA LYS A 187 8.67 -16.23 -19.57
C LYS A 187 8.50 -14.70 -19.66
N ARG A 188 8.62 -13.97 -18.55
CA ARG A 188 8.65 -12.49 -18.56
C ARG A 188 9.77 -11.97 -17.66
N ALA A 189 10.99 -11.98 -18.19
CA ALA A 189 12.19 -11.47 -17.52
C ALA A 189 12.05 -10.04 -16.95
N PHE A 190 11.13 -9.23 -17.49
CA PHE A 190 10.91 -7.84 -17.05
C PHE A 190 10.00 -7.69 -15.80
N HIS A 191 9.04 -8.61 -15.54
CA HIS A 191 8.22 -8.53 -14.32
C HIS A 191 9.04 -8.90 -13.08
N ASN A 192 9.92 -9.89 -13.20
CA ASN A 192 10.83 -10.25 -12.12
C ASN A 192 11.83 -9.11 -11.84
N PHE A 193 12.30 -8.40 -12.88
CA PHE A 193 13.18 -7.24 -12.68
C PHE A 193 12.47 -6.10 -11.92
N GLY A 194 11.25 -5.74 -12.34
CA GLY A 194 10.45 -4.70 -11.69
C GLY A 194 10.14 -5.02 -10.23
N ASN A 195 9.62 -6.23 -9.96
CA ASN A 195 9.32 -6.67 -8.60
C ASN A 195 10.59 -6.75 -7.74
N ASN A 196 11.70 -7.30 -8.27
CA ASN A 196 12.96 -7.38 -7.53
C ASN A 196 13.57 -6.00 -7.23
N LEU A 197 13.47 -5.06 -8.17
CA LEU A 197 13.95 -3.69 -7.98
C LEU A 197 13.13 -2.98 -6.89
N VAL A 198 11.80 -3.03 -6.98
CA VAL A 198 10.90 -2.46 -5.96
C VAL A 198 11.19 -3.11 -4.60
N ARG A 199 11.24 -4.43 -4.54
CA ARG A 199 11.53 -5.19 -3.32
C ARG A 199 12.87 -4.78 -2.68
N ARG A 200 13.94 -4.69 -3.49
CA ARG A 200 15.26 -4.27 -3.01
C ARG A 200 15.25 -2.84 -2.47
N MET A 201 14.49 -1.95 -3.10
CA MET A 201 14.36 -0.57 -2.66
C MET A 201 13.53 -0.44 -1.38
N ILE A 202 12.38 -1.12 -1.27
CA ILE A 202 11.59 -1.16 -0.03
C ILE A 202 12.45 -1.70 1.11
N LYS A 203 13.20 -2.78 0.87
CA LYS A 203 14.14 -3.34 1.85
C LYS A 203 15.22 -2.34 2.28
N LEU A 204 15.78 -1.57 1.34
CA LEU A 204 16.79 -0.55 1.62
C LEU A 204 16.23 0.62 2.46
N ILE A 205 15.00 1.04 2.18
CA ILE A 205 14.39 2.23 2.81
C ILE A 205 13.82 1.89 4.19
N TYR A 206 13.13 0.75 4.29
CA TYR A 206 12.27 0.41 5.42
C TYR A 206 12.74 -0.82 6.20
N GLY A 207 13.71 -1.59 5.70
CA GLY A 207 14.20 -2.81 6.37
C GLY A 207 13.28 -4.02 6.26
N TYR A 208 12.08 -3.85 5.71
CA TYR A 208 11.10 -4.90 5.42
C TYR A 208 10.96 -5.10 3.90
N SER A 209 10.65 -6.31 3.45
CA SER A 209 10.29 -6.54 2.05
C SER A 209 9.25 -7.65 1.96
N PHE A 210 8.15 -7.38 1.28
CA PHE A 210 7.26 -8.44 0.80
C PHE A 210 8.04 -9.41 -0.08
N GLU A 211 7.64 -10.67 -0.07
CA GLU A 211 8.09 -11.61 -1.09
C GLU A 211 7.49 -11.22 -2.45
N ASP A 212 6.19 -10.86 -2.49
CA ASP A 212 5.47 -10.40 -3.69
C ASP A 212 4.81 -9.01 -3.49
N VAL A 213 5.46 -7.96 -4.01
CA VAL A 213 4.98 -6.57 -3.86
C VAL A 213 3.82 -6.26 -4.82
N MET A 214 3.70 -6.99 -5.93
CA MET A 214 2.81 -6.63 -7.05
C MET A 214 1.61 -7.59 -7.21
N THR A 215 1.37 -8.48 -6.25
CA THR A 215 0.16 -9.32 -6.23
C THR A 215 -1.10 -8.47 -6.13
N GLY A 216 -2.21 -8.91 -6.71
CA GLY A 216 -3.52 -8.27 -6.57
C GLY A 216 -4.34 -8.84 -5.41
N TYR A 217 -3.91 -9.99 -4.87
CA TYR A 217 -4.67 -10.74 -3.86
C TYR A 217 -4.27 -10.32 -2.46
N ARG A 218 -5.13 -9.54 -1.81
CA ARG A 218 -4.86 -8.96 -0.49
C ARG A 218 -6.14 -8.86 0.32
N ALA A 219 -6.05 -9.02 1.63
CA ALA A 219 -7.11 -8.60 2.54
C ALA A 219 -6.67 -7.38 3.36
N PHE A 220 -7.63 -6.57 3.78
CA PHE A 220 -7.40 -5.34 4.54
C PHE A 220 -8.41 -5.18 5.66
N SER A 221 -7.97 -4.64 6.79
CA SER A 221 -8.87 -4.17 7.84
C SER A 221 -9.64 -2.92 7.41
N ARG A 222 -10.77 -2.68 8.07
CA ARG A 222 -11.57 -1.47 7.85
C ARG A 222 -10.77 -0.20 8.06
N VAL A 223 -10.04 -0.10 9.15
CA VAL A 223 -9.22 1.08 9.47
C VAL A 223 -8.19 1.33 8.38
N PHE A 224 -7.53 0.28 7.87
CA PHE A 224 -6.60 0.41 6.75
C PHE A 224 -7.28 1.04 5.54
N VAL A 225 -8.41 0.45 5.09
CA VAL A 225 -9.15 0.92 3.90
C VAL A 225 -9.64 2.35 4.06
N LYS A 226 -10.18 2.71 5.24
CA LYS A 226 -10.76 4.03 5.49
C LYS A 226 -9.73 5.14 5.72
N THR A 227 -8.46 4.79 5.92
CA THR A 227 -7.38 5.75 6.12
C THR A 227 -6.32 5.73 5.02
N PHE A 228 -6.45 4.82 4.04
CA PHE A 228 -5.54 4.74 2.90
C PHE A 228 -5.87 5.79 1.82
N PRO A 229 -4.98 6.75 1.54
CA PRO A 229 -5.18 7.72 0.49
C PRO A 229 -4.81 7.11 -0.88
N VAL A 230 -5.79 6.73 -1.69
CA VAL A 230 -5.53 6.20 -3.04
C VAL A 230 -5.12 7.31 -4.00
N LEU A 231 -3.82 7.46 -4.27
CA LEU A 231 -3.26 8.48 -5.18
C LEU A 231 -3.04 7.95 -6.61
N SER A 232 -2.78 6.65 -6.76
CA SER A 232 -2.56 6.03 -8.08
C SER A 232 -3.87 5.89 -8.86
N ASP A 233 -3.79 6.05 -10.18
CA ASP A 233 -4.93 5.85 -11.08
C ASP A 233 -4.93 4.47 -11.77
N GLY A 234 -3.77 3.81 -11.86
CA GLY A 234 -3.58 2.55 -12.60
C GLY A 234 -3.04 1.38 -11.74
N PHE A 235 -2.25 0.50 -12.37
CA PHE A 235 -1.59 -0.67 -11.75
C PHE A 235 -0.46 -0.34 -10.75
N GLN A 236 -0.26 0.95 -10.46
CA GLN A 236 0.66 1.37 -9.40
C GLN A 236 0.05 1.18 -8.00
N ILE A 237 -1.27 0.96 -7.93
CA ILE A 237 -2.03 0.84 -6.68
C ILE A 237 -1.49 -0.26 -5.77
N GLU A 238 -1.07 -1.41 -6.31
CA GLU A 238 -0.50 -2.52 -5.53
C GLU A 238 0.82 -2.14 -4.86
N THR A 239 1.64 -1.37 -5.57
CA THR A 239 2.91 -0.86 -5.05
C THR A 239 2.66 0.22 -4.00
N GLU A 240 1.68 1.09 -4.23
CA GLU A 240 1.28 2.13 -3.29
C GLU A 240 0.74 1.54 -1.97
N LEU A 241 -0.14 0.54 -2.05
CA LEU A 241 -0.66 -0.21 -0.90
C LEU A 241 0.48 -0.82 -0.07
N SER A 242 1.39 -1.52 -0.76
CA SER A 242 2.54 -2.18 -0.13
C SER A 242 3.44 -1.17 0.60
N ILE A 243 3.73 -0.05 -0.04
CA ILE A 243 4.63 0.97 0.54
C ILE A 243 3.95 1.70 1.69
N HIS A 244 2.67 2.02 1.56
CA HIS A 244 1.92 2.62 2.65
C HIS A 244 1.85 1.70 3.86
N ALA A 245 1.60 0.41 3.65
CA ALA A 245 1.58 -0.59 4.72
C ALA A 245 2.87 -0.57 5.53
N VAL A 246 4.01 -0.56 4.84
CA VAL A 246 5.34 -0.60 5.47
C VAL A 246 5.74 0.73 6.08
N ASP A 247 5.50 1.86 5.40
CA ASP A 247 5.84 3.20 5.91
C ASP A 247 5.08 3.53 7.19
N ARG A 248 3.83 3.07 7.28
CA ARG A 248 2.95 3.33 8.42
C ARG A 248 2.95 2.23 9.48
N HIS A 249 3.87 1.27 9.36
CA HIS A 249 4.05 0.22 10.36
C HIS A 249 2.78 -0.60 10.64
N TRP A 250 1.96 -0.81 9.62
CA TRP A 250 0.81 -1.71 9.70
C TRP A 250 1.27 -3.16 9.94
N ARG A 251 0.42 -3.97 10.57
CA ARG A 251 0.69 -5.40 10.77
C ARG A 251 0.40 -6.15 9.47
N ILE A 252 1.43 -6.79 8.92
CA ILE A 252 1.37 -7.43 7.60
C ILE A 252 1.63 -8.92 7.76
N VAL A 253 0.81 -9.75 7.13
CA VAL A 253 1.01 -11.21 7.06
C VAL A 253 1.05 -11.66 5.60
N ASP A 254 2.15 -12.29 5.21
CA ASP A 254 2.27 -12.97 3.91
C ASP A 254 1.61 -14.37 3.99
N VAL A 255 0.71 -14.66 3.07
CA VAL A 255 -0.01 -15.94 2.98
C VAL A 255 0.43 -16.65 1.69
N PRO A 256 1.17 -17.77 1.78
CA PRO A 256 1.58 -18.54 0.62
C PRO A 256 0.38 -19.03 -0.21
N ILE A 257 0.41 -18.80 -1.52
CA ILE A 257 -0.66 -19.20 -2.45
C ILE A 257 -0.14 -19.94 -3.68
N ALA A 258 -0.87 -20.95 -4.14
CA ALA A 258 -0.62 -21.61 -5.41
C ALA A 258 -1.27 -20.81 -6.54
N TYR A 259 -0.49 -19.97 -7.22
CA TYR A 259 -0.96 -19.19 -8.36
C TYR A 259 -1.32 -20.08 -9.54
N ARG A 260 -2.44 -19.80 -10.22
CA ARG A 260 -2.92 -20.56 -11.37
C ARG A 260 -2.59 -19.85 -12.68
N ASP A 261 -2.36 -20.63 -13.72
CA ASP A 261 -2.25 -20.10 -15.08
C ASP A 261 -3.59 -19.53 -15.55
N ARG A 262 -3.51 -18.46 -16.34
CA ARG A 262 -4.69 -17.85 -16.95
C ARG A 262 -5.31 -18.79 -17.99
N PRO A 263 -6.65 -18.85 -18.10
CA PRO A 263 -7.31 -19.59 -19.17
C PRO A 263 -6.90 -19.10 -20.56
N GLU A 264 -6.87 -20.02 -21.54
CA GLU A 264 -6.61 -19.71 -22.95
C GLU A 264 -7.63 -18.68 -23.47
N GLY A 265 -7.14 -17.58 -24.07
CA GLY A 265 -7.97 -16.51 -24.63
C GLY A 265 -8.02 -15.22 -23.80
N SER A 266 -7.51 -15.20 -22.56
CA SER A 266 -7.37 -13.97 -21.79
C SER A 266 -6.06 -13.24 -22.13
N VAL A 267 -6.16 -12.02 -22.66
CA VAL A 267 -4.98 -11.20 -23.00
C VAL A 267 -4.52 -10.40 -21.78
N SER A 268 -3.22 -10.49 -21.46
CA SER A 268 -2.59 -9.64 -20.45
C SER A 268 -2.57 -8.19 -20.92
N LYS A 269 -3.34 -7.33 -20.24
CA LYS A 269 -3.51 -5.90 -20.57
C LYS A 269 -2.33 -5.01 -20.13
N LEU A 270 -1.26 -5.62 -19.62
CA LEU A 270 -0.05 -4.94 -19.14
C LEU A 270 0.89 -4.58 -20.30
N SER A 271 1.34 -3.33 -20.34
CA SER A 271 2.30 -2.81 -21.31
C SER A 271 3.69 -2.70 -20.66
N THR A 272 4.51 -3.73 -20.83
CA THR A 272 5.73 -4.00 -20.04
C THR A 272 6.72 -2.83 -19.93
N VAL A 273 6.88 -2.01 -20.97
CA VAL A 273 7.87 -0.91 -20.98
C VAL A 273 7.31 0.40 -20.41
N SER A 274 6.08 0.77 -20.79
CA SER A 274 5.42 1.98 -20.28
C SER A 274 5.16 1.87 -18.78
N ASP A 275 4.73 0.70 -18.34
CA ASP A 275 4.41 0.47 -16.93
C ASP A 275 5.68 0.39 -16.07
N GLY A 276 6.81 -0.12 -16.62
CA GLY A 276 8.10 -0.09 -15.94
C GLY A 276 8.62 1.32 -15.64
N ILE A 277 8.54 2.26 -16.60
CA ILE A 277 8.93 3.66 -16.38
C ILE A 277 8.01 4.33 -15.35
N LYS A 278 6.70 4.08 -15.43
CA LYS A 278 5.74 4.58 -14.45
C LYS A 278 6.05 4.05 -13.04
N VAL A 279 6.41 2.77 -12.91
CA VAL A 279 6.83 2.19 -11.63
C VAL A 279 8.09 2.89 -11.11
N LEU A 280 9.12 3.10 -11.94
CA LEU A 280 10.32 3.84 -11.54
C LEU A 280 10.03 5.29 -11.12
N ALA A 281 9.19 5.99 -11.87
CA ALA A 281 8.76 7.35 -11.54
C ALA A 281 7.96 7.37 -10.22
N THR A 282 7.11 6.36 -10.01
CA THR A 282 6.39 6.17 -8.75
C THR A 282 7.40 5.98 -7.63
N ILE A 283 8.38 5.08 -7.76
CA ILE A 283 9.45 4.87 -6.77
C ILE A 283 10.19 6.18 -6.46
N GLY A 284 10.59 6.95 -7.48
CA GLY A 284 11.24 8.25 -7.27
C GLY A 284 10.36 9.23 -6.49
N SER A 285 9.08 9.30 -6.84
CA SER A 285 8.09 10.10 -6.10
C SER A 285 7.93 9.62 -4.65
N LEU A 286 7.93 8.31 -4.42
CA LEU A 286 7.81 7.70 -3.09
C LEU A 286 9.04 8.05 -2.22
N PHE A 287 10.26 7.95 -2.75
CA PHE A 287 11.46 8.38 -2.01
C PHE A 287 11.39 9.86 -1.60
N LYS A 288 10.91 10.72 -2.52
CA LYS A 288 10.69 12.14 -2.25
C LYS A 288 9.64 12.36 -1.16
N ASN A 289 8.53 11.62 -1.19
CA ASN A 289 7.40 11.83 -0.28
C ASN A 289 7.65 11.25 1.12
N TYR A 290 8.28 10.08 1.21
CA TYR A 290 8.44 9.37 2.48
C TYR A 290 9.75 9.67 3.21
N ARG A 291 10.87 9.85 2.47
CA ARG A 291 12.20 10.12 3.05
C ARG A 291 12.89 11.32 2.37
N PRO A 292 12.26 12.50 2.32
CA PRO A 292 12.82 13.68 1.64
C PRO A 292 14.22 14.05 2.14
N MET A 293 14.48 14.06 3.45
CA MET A 293 15.81 14.39 3.99
C MET A 293 16.91 13.52 3.38
N LYS A 294 16.72 12.20 3.35
CA LYS A 294 17.77 11.27 2.89
C LYS A 294 18.08 11.51 1.42
N LEU A 295 17.04 11.68 0.59
CA LEU A 295 17.19 11.93 -0.84
C LEU A 295 17.91 13.26 -1.12
N PHE A 296 17.39 14.36 -0.56
CA PHE A 296 17.93 15.68 -0.82
C PHE A 296 19.30 15.93 -0.17
N THR A 297 19.60 15.25 0.95
CA THR A 297 20.94 15.26 1.55
C THR A 297 21.93 14.48 0.68
N LEU A 298 21.53 13.32 0.11
CA LEU A 298 22.40 12.59 -0.82
C LEU A 298 22.73 13.45 -2.05
N VAL A 299 21.73 14.10 -2.64
CA VAL A 299 21.92 15.02 -3.78
C VAL A 299 22.81 16.21 -3.36
N ALA A 300 22.58 16.80 -2.19
CA ALA A 300 23.41 17.87 -1.66
C ALA A 300 24.87 17.43 -1.46
N LEU A 301 25.12 16.23 -0.95
CA LEU A 301 26.46 15.68 -0.78
C LEU A 301 27.18 15.47 -2.12
N VAL A 302 26.45 15.07 -3.18
CA VAL A 302 27.03 14.98 -4.54
C VAL A 302 27.44 16.36 -5.04
N PHE A 303 26.57 17.37 -4.91
CA PHE A 303 26.91 18.74 -5.28
C PHE A 303 28.05 19.32 -4.44
N LEU A 304 28.09 19.00 -3.15
CA LEU A 304 29.17 19.40 -2.25
C LEU A 304 30.50 18.78 -2.69
N ALA A 305 30.53 17.47 -2.95
CA ALA A 305 31.74 16.77 -3.36
C ALA A 305 32.28 17.31 -4.70
N LEU A 306 31.41 17.48 -5.70
CA LEU A 306 31.79 18.04 -7.00
C LEU A 306 32.22 19.51 -6.90
N GLY A 307 31.49 20.31 -6.12
CA GLY A 307 31.79 21.71 -5.87
C GLY A 307 33.14 21.90 -5.18
N LEU A 308 33.45 21.09 -4.16
CA LEU A 308 34.74 21.09 -3.49
C LEU A 308 35.87 20.58 -4.40
N TRP A 309 35.62 19.50 -5.15
CA TRP A 309 36.61 18.95 -6.08
C TRP A 309 37.05 19.96 -7.14
N LEU A 310 36.10 20.75 -7.68
CA LEU A 310 36.39 21.81 -8.64
C LEU A 310 36.90 23.10 -7.98
N GLY A 311 36.40 23.43 -6.79
CA GLY A 311 36.68 24.69 -6.09
C GLY A 311 38.00 24.72 -5.34
N ILE A 312 38.42 23.62 -4.72
CA ILE A 312 39.67 23.55 -3.93
C ILE A 312 40.90 23.96 -4.78
N PRO A 313 41.10 23.45 -6.02
CA PRO A 313 42.22 23.87 -6.86
C PRO A 313 42.20 25.37 -7.18
N VAL A 314 41.01 25.93 -7.42
CA VAL A 314 40.85 27.37 -7.74
C VAL A 314 41.21 28.23 -6.54
N VAL A 315 40.73 27.87 -5.34
CA VAL A 315 41.05 28.59 -4.10
C VAL A 315 42.54 28.47 -3.77
N ALA A 316 43.13 27.28 -3.91
CA ALA A 316 44.56 27.08 -3.68
C ALA A 316 45.42 27.94 -4.63
N GLU A 317 45.09 27.97 -5.92
CA GLU A 317 45.79 28.78 -6.92
C GLU A 317 45.67 30.28 -6.62
N PHE A 318 44.48 30.74 -6.18
CA PHE A 318 44.27 32.11 -5.73
C PHE A 318 45.10 32.46 -4.48
N LEU A 319 45.21 31.56 -3.50
CA LEU A 319 46.03 31.80 -2.31
C LEU A 319 47.53 31.92 -2.62
N HIS A 320 48.00 31.22 -3.65
CA HIS A 320 49.41 31.30 -4.08
C HIS A 320 49.71 32.50 -4.99
N THR A 321 48.78 32.87 -5.88
CA THR A 321 49.06 33.83 -6.96
C THR A 321 48.32 35.17 -6.83
N GLY A 322 47.26 35.23 -6.00
CA GLY A 322 46.33 36.35 -5.93
C GLY A 322 45.39 36.48 -7.14
N LEU A 323 45.46 35.56 -8.11
CA LEU A 323 44.70 35.61 -9.36
C LEU A 323 43.73 34.42 -9.46
N VAL A 324 42.65 34.58 -10.23
CA VAL A 324 41.67 33.51 -10.51
C VAL A 324 41.69 33.19 -12.01
N PRO A 325 42.70 32.46 -12.52
CA PRO A 325 42.81 32.20 -13.96
C PRO A 325 41.68 31.31 -14.49
N ARG A 326 41.09 30.47 -13.65
CA ARG A 326 40.03 29.50 -14.00
C ARG A 326 38.62 30.02 -13.68
N PHE A 327 38.28 31.20 -14.19
CA PHE A 327 36.96 31.84 -13.94
C PHE A 327 35.75 30.93 -14.20
N PRO A 328 35.65 30.19 -15.32
CA PRO A 328 34.51 29.29 -15.55
C PRO A 328 34.39 28.19 -14.49
N THR A 329 35.52 27.61 -14.06
CA THR A 329 35.54 26.58 -13.01
C THR A 329 35.15 27.15 -11.66
N ALA A 330 35.57 28.38 -11.35
CA ALA A 330 35.19 29.07 -10.12
C ALA A 330 33.67 29.29 -10.04
N ILE A 331 33.06 29.77 -11.13
CA ILE A 331 31.62 30.00 -11.23
C ILE A 331 30.85 28.68 -11.11
N LEU A 332 31.31 27.62 -11.78
CA LEU A 332 30.69 26.30 -11.71
C LEU A 332 30.76 25.73 -10.29
N ALA A 333 31.93 25.81 -9.63
CA ALA A 333 32.10 25.36 -8.26
C ALA A 333 31.18 26.11 -7.29
N ALA A 334 31.13 27.45 -7.37
CA ALA A 334 30.24 28.25 -6.55
C ALA A 334 28.76 27.92 -6.78
N SER A 335 28.37 27.71 -8.04
CA SER A 335 26.99 27.33 -8.41
C SER A 335 26.61 25.97 -7.83
N LEU A 336 27.53 24.99 -7.85
CA LEU A 336 27.30 23.67 -7.25
C LEU A 336 27.15 23.75 -5.72
N ILE A 337 27.97 24.55 -5.05
CA ILE A 337 27.83 24.77 -3.60
C ILE A 337 26.50 25.46 -3.26
N PHE A 338 26.07 26.42 -4.08
CA PHE A 338 24.76 27.04 -3.93
C PHE A 338 23.61 26.02 -4.12
N LEU A 339 23.68 25.18 -5.16
CA LEU A 339 22.72 24.09 -5.39
C LEU A 339 22.72 23.05 -4.27
N CYS A 340 23.87 22.77 -3.65
CA CYS A 340 23.97 21.95 -2.44
C CYS A 340 23.13 22.55 -1.30
N GLY A 341 23.32 23.84 -0.99
CA GLY A 341 22.55 24.54 0.04
C GLY A 341 21.05 24.55 -0.25
N LEU A 342 20.66 24.82 -1.51
CA LEU A 342 19.26 24.81 -1.94
C LEU A 342 18.62 23.42 -1.84
N SER A 343 19.33 22.37 -2.25
CA SER A 343 18.89 20.98 -2.14
C SER A 343 18.68 20.60 -0.67
N PHE A 344 19.64 20.92 0.20
CA PHE A 344 19.54 20.65 1.63
C PHE A 344 18.36 21.37 2.30
N ALA A 345 18.17 22.66 2.00
CA ALA A 345 17.02 23.44 2.49
C ALA A 345 15.69 22.86 2.00
N THR A 346 15.62 22.45 0.73
CA THR A 346 14.43 21.77 0.17
C THR A 346 14.13 20.47 0.92
N GLY A 347 15.18 19.69 1.24
CA GLY A 347 15.06 18.50 2.07
C GLY A 347 14.43 18.79 3.43
N LEU A 348 14.90 19.83 4.13
CA LEU A 348 14.38 20.23 5.45
C LEU A 348 12.90 20.63 5.39
N ILE A 349 12.52 21.42 4.38
CA ILE A 349 11.13 21.87 4.20
C ILE A 349 10.22 20.67 3.96
N LEU A 350 10.59 19.80 3.00
CA LEU A 350 9.79 18.62 2.67
C LEU A 350 9.69 17.63 3.83
N ASP A 351 10.74 17.49 4.65
CA ASP A 351 10.69 16.64 5.84
C ASP A 351 9.75 17.18 6.92
N SER A 352 9.73 18.50 7.11
CA SER A 352 8.77 19.15 8.00
C SER A 352 7.33 18.87 7.55
N VAL A 353 7.05 19.05 6.25
CA VAL A 353 5.73 18.75 5.66
C VAL A 353 5.38 17.27 5.84
N ALA A 354 6.29 16.35 5.51
CA ALA A 354 6.07 14.91 5.66
C ALA A 354 5.83 14.50 7.12
N LYS A 355 6.49 15.15 8.10
CA LYS A 355 6.22 14.94 9.53
C LYS A 355 4.82 15.37 9.94
N VAL A 356 4.37 16.53 9.45
CA VAL A 356 3.02 17.02 9.72
C VAL A 356 1.97 16.07 9.13
N GLU A 357 2.16 15.64 7.88
CA GLU A 357 1.26 14.71 7.21
C GLU A 357 1.17 13.37 7.96
N ARG A 358 2.32 12.79 8.35
CA ARG A 358 2.35 11.56 9.16
C ARG A 358 1.59 11.71 10.48
N LYS A 359 1.79 12.82 11.20
CA LYS A 359 1.07 13.10 12.44
C LYS A 359 -0.45 13.20 12.21
N GLN A 360 -0.87 13.93 11.17
CA GLN A 360 -2.30 14.10 10.87
C GLN A 360 -2.96 12.77 10.48
N TRP A 361 -2.24 11.95 9.70
CA TRP A 361 -2.71 10.63 9.35
C TRP A 361 -2.83 9.71 10.56
N GLU A 362 -1.84 9.70 11.46
CA GLU A 362 -1.89 8.88 12.68
C GLU A 362 -3.11 9.23 13.55
N LEU A 363 -3.40 10.53 13.70
CA LEU A 363 -4.60 10.99 14.40
C LEU A 363 -5.90 10.64 13.67
N ALA A 364 -5.88 10.50 12.34
CA ALA A 364 -7.02 10.00 11.58
C ALA A 364 -7.25 8.50 11.83
N VAL A 365 -6.17 7.71 11.91
CA VAL A 365 -6.22 6.29 12.28
C VAL A 365 -6.81 6.10 13.66
N TYR A 366 -6.36 6.83 14.68
CA TYR A 366 -6.91 6.70 16.03
C TYR A 366 -8.40 7.03 16.09
N ARG A 367 -8.84 8.05 15.35
CA ARG A 367 -10.28 8.38 15.24
C ARG A 367 -11.08 7.26 14.60
N GLU A 368 -10.51 6.56 13.64
CA GLU A 368 -11.20 5.46 12.95
C GLU A 368 -11.20 4.17 13.78
N MET A 369 -10.11 3.87 14.50
CA MET A 369 -10.07 2.80 15.50
C MET A 369 -11.08 3.03 16.63
N ASP A 370 -11.22 4.27 17.10
CA ASP A 370 -12.21 4.63 18.12
C ASP A 370 -13.64 4.43 17.61
N ARG A 371 -13.91 4.73 16.33
CA ARG A 371 -15.23 4.50 15.72
C ARG A 371 -15.54 3.02 15.62
N GLU A 372 -14.59 2.21 15.17
CA GLU A 372 -14.73 0.76 15.08
C GLU A 372 -14.95 0.12 16.47
N GLY A 373 -14.14 0.52 17.47
CA GLY A 373 -14.27 0.05 18.85
C GLY A 373 -15.56 0.49 19.56
N ARG A 374 -16.16 1.61 19.16
CA ARG A 374 -17.49 2.05 19.61
C ARG A 374 -18.62 1.31 18.89
N GLY A 375 -18.45 0.98 17.61
CA GLY A 375 -19.41 0.20 16.81
C GLY A 375 -19.52 -1.26 17.27
N GLY A 376 -18.44 -1.88 17.75
CA GLY A 376 -18.45 -3.24 18.29
C GLY A 376 -18.96 -3.39 19.74
N ARG A 377 -19.35 -2.30 20.40
CA ARG A 377 -19.89 -2.29 21.78
C ARG A 377 -21.37 -1.91 21.86
N ALA A 378 -22.05 -1.73 20.72
CA ALA A 378 -23.47 -1.38 20.65
C ALA A 378 -24.37 -2.62 20.59
#